data_AF-A0A7J3TQR5-F1
#
_entry.id   AF-A0A7J3TQR5-F1
#
_cell.length_a   1.000
_cell.length_b   1.000
_cell.length_c   1.000
_cell.angle_alpha   90.00
_cell.angle_beta   90.00
_cell.angle_gamma   90.00
#
_symmetry.space_group_name_H-M   'P 1'
#
loop_
_entity.id
_entity.type
_entity.pdbx_description
1 polymer ?
#
loop_
_entity_poly.entity_id
_entity_poly.type
_entity_poly.pdbx_seq_one_letter_code
_entity_poly.pdbx_strand_id
1 'polypeptide(L)' 'MISASSRAKNISYAIREVVVYAKQLEKKGINVIKLNIGDPIAYDFDTP' A
#
# COMPACT_ATOMS: atom_id res chain seq x y z
N MET A 1 15.09 -0.06 -24.48
CA MET A 1 14.40 -0.55 -23.26
C MET A 1 15.17 -0.02 -22.06
N ILE A 2 14.53 0.73 -21.16
CA ILE A 2 15.19 1.29 -19.97
C ILE A 2 15.01 0.29 -18.82
N SER A 3 16.11 -0.13 -18.20
CA SER A 3 16.08 -1.02 -17.03
C SER A 3 16.27 -0.23 -15.73
N ALA A 4 15.57 -0.63 -14.66
CA ALA A 4 15.78 -0.07 -13.34
C ALA A 4 17.23 -0.28 -12.85
N SER A 5 17.73 0.67 -12.06
CA SER A 5 19.07 0.58 -11.47
C SER A 5 19.17 -0.59 -10.49
N SER A 6 20.38 -1.16 -10.36
CA SER A 6 20.63 -2.28 -9.44
C SER A 6 20.26 -1.95 -7.99
N ARG A 7 20.45 -0.69 -7.58
CA ARG A 7 20.07 -0.22 -6.23
C ARG A 7 18.56 -0.28 -6.01
N ALA A 8 17.77 0.17 -6.99
CA ALA A 8 16.32 0.20 -6.87
C ALA A 8 15.69 -1.20 -6.80
N LYS A 9 16.28 -2.18 -7.48
CA LYS A 9 15.81 -3.58 -7.48
C LYS A 9 15.84 -4.24 -6.09
N ASN A 10 16.68 -3.76 -5.18
CA ASN A 10 16.85 -4.32 -3.85
C ASN A 10 16.04 -3.57 -2.77
N ILE A 11 15.25 -2.57 -3.14
CA ILE A 11 14.43 -1.80 -2.18
C ILE A 11 13.12 -2.54 -1.93
N SER A 12 12.84 -2.86 -0.66
CA SER A 12 11.57 -3.39 -0.18
C SER A 12 10.92 -2.45 0.83
N TYR A 13 9.59 -2.53 0.97
CA TYR A 13 8.85 -1.71 1.93
C TYR A 13 7.68 -2.50 2.49
N ALA A 14 7.99 -3.31 3.52
CA ALA A 14 7.09 -4.28 4.12
C ALA A 14 5.69 -3.73 4.47
N ILE A 15 5.60 -2.47 4.91
CA ILE A 15 4.34 -1.81 5.27
C ILE A 15 3.35 -1.73 4.09
N ARG A 16 3.84 -1.59 2.84
CA ARG A 16 2.99 -1.53 1.63
C ARG A 16 2.86 -2.86 0.90
N GLU A 17 3.72 -3.83 1.18
CA GLU A 17 3.68 -5.13 0.51
C GLU A 17 2.37 -5.90 0.78
N VAL A 18 1.83 -5.75 2.00
CA VAL A 18 0.56 -6.38 2.41
C VAL A 18 -0.67 -5.89 1.63
N VAL A 19 -0.60 -4.70 1.02
CA VAL A 19 -1.72 -4.08 0.28
C VAL A 19 -2.10 -4.90 -0.96
N VAL A 20 -1.16 -5.64 -1.54
CA VAL A 20 -1.42 -6.49 -2.71
C VAL A 20 -2.48 -7.54 -2.40
N TYR A 21 -2.38 -8.19 -1.25
CA TYR A 21 -3.34 -9.21 -0.81
C TYR A 21 -4.68 -8.59 -0.43
N ALA A 22 -4.68 -7.45 0.26
CA ALA A 22 -5.90 -6.71 0.57
C ALA A 22 -6.69 -6.38 -0.71
N LYS A 23 -6.02 -5.90 -1.77
CA LYS A 23 -6.66 -5.61 -3.07
C LYS A 23 -7.26 -6.85 -3.74
N GLN A 24 -6.65 -8.02 -3.56
CA GLN A 24 -7.20 -9.27 -4.09
C GLN A 24 -8.49 -9.67 -3.36
N LEU A 25 -8.58 -9.43 -2.06
CA LEU A 25 -9.79 -9.65 -1.26
C LEU A 25 -10.88 -8.64 -1.62
N GLU A 26 -10.53 -7.36 -1.81
CA GLU A 26 -11.45 -6.30 -2.25
C GLU A 26 -12.08 -6.63 -3.62
N LYS A 27 -11.29 -7.16 -4.56
CA LYS A 27 -11.81 -7.62 -5.86
C LYS A 27 -12.85 -8.75 -5.76
N LYS A 28 -12.84 -9.51 -4.66
CA LYS A 28 -13.84 -10.56 -4.36
C LYS A 28 -15.06 -9.99 -3.64
N GLY A 29 -15.14 -8.67 -3.43
CA GLY A 29 -16.21 -8.01 -2.69
C GLY A 29 -16.05 -8.04 -1.17
N ILE A 30 -14.89 -8.48 -0.66
CA ILE A 30 -14.62 -8.53 0.78
C ILE A 30 -14.16 -7.15 1.24
N ASN A 31 -14.85 -6.58 2.23
CA ASN A 31 -14.40 -5.34 2.84
C ASN A 31 -13.18 -5.61 3.74
N VAL A 32 -12.09 -4.89 3.50
CA VAL A 32 -10.84 -5.02 4.27
C VAL A 32 -10.60 -3.70 5.01
N ILE A 33 -10.62 -3.75 6.35
CA ILE A 33 -10.24 -2.59 7.17
C ILE A 33 -8.72 -2.45 7.09
N LYS A 34 -8.28 -1.33 6.51
CA LYS A 34 -6.85 -1.00 6.40
C LYS A 34 -6.44 -0.27 7.67
N LEU A 35 -5.46 -0.83 8.39
CA LEU A 35 -4.82 -0.22 9.56
C LEU A 35 -3.29 -0.27 9.42
N ASN A 36 -2.80 -0.42 8.18
CA ASN A 36 -1.37 -0.60 7.88
C ASN A 36 -0.67 0.73 7.55
N ILE A 37 -1.40 1.79 7.22
CA ILE A 37 -0.85 3.13 6.90
C ILE A 37 -1.47 4.16 7.84
N GLY A 38 -0.61 4.96 8.48
CA GLY A 38 -1.02 6.12 9.28
C GLY A 38 -1.15 7.38 8.44
N ASP A 39 -2.04 7.36 7.44
CA ASP A 39 -2.41 8.54 6.65
C ASP A 39 -3.69 9.13 7.23
N PRO A 40 -3.64 10.24 7.97
CA PRO A 40 -4.81 10.78 8.67
C PRO A 40 -5.94 11.18 7.72
N ILE A 41 -5.62 11.63 6.51
CA ILE A 41 -6.62 12.04 5.51
C ILE A 41 -7.51 10.86 5.11
N ALA A 42 -7.00 9.63 5.20
CA ALA A 42 -7.78 8.42 4.94
C ALA A 42 -8.79 8.07 6.04
N TYR A 43 -8.77 8.76 7.20
CA TYR A 43 -9.61 8.49 8.37
C TYR A 43 -10.26 9.76 8.93
N ASP A 44 -10.70 10.67 8.05
CA ASP A 44 -11.49 11.87 8.38
C ASP A 44 -10.76 12.93 9.23
N PHE A 45 -9.43 13.00 9.11
CA PHE A 45 -8.65 14.11 9.68
C PHE A 45 -8.42 15.21 8.65
N ASP A 46 -8.75 16.45 9.01
CA ASP A 46 -8.48 17.63 8.20
C ASP A 46 -7.01 18.05 8.29
N THR A 47 -6.46 18.52 7.17
CA THR A 47 -5.15 19.19 7.15
C THR A 47 -5.29 20.62 7.68
N PRO A 48 -4.37 21.09 8.54
CA PRO A 48 -4.36 22.48 9.02
C PRO A 48 -4.32 23.53 7.91
#